data_AF-M5P7J8-F1
#
_entry.id   AF-M5P7J8-F1
#
_cell.length_a   1.000
_cell.length_b   1.000
_cell.length_c   1.000
_cell.angle_alpha   90.00
_cell.angle_beta   90.00
_cell.angle_gamma   90.00
#
_symmetry.space_group_name_H-M   'P 1'
#
loop_
_entity.id
_entity.type
_entity.pdbx_description
1 polymer ?
#
loop_
_entity_poly.entity_id
_entity_poly.type
_entity_poly.pdbx_seq_one_letter_code
_entity_poly.pdbx_strand_id
1 'polypeptide(L)'
;MDSIEHRLERLEYYIKLLLNIADMDQYPYYKILIERGLSAEEAKETEKLCEELAEELEAQKAQGFVMFDHLLALFAGQLNEKLEVHETIFALHRQGLYKPLMSEFISIIKQYGLD
;
A
#
# COMPACT_ATOMS: atom_id res chain seq x y z
N MET A 1 2.71 39.93 6.95
CA MET A 1 3.75 38.88 7.02
C MET A 1 2.99 37.58 6.88
N ASP A 2 3.24 36.80 5.84
CA ASP A 2 2.53 35.53 5.62
C ASP A 2 2.94 34.56 6.75
N SER A 3 2.01 34.13 7.57
CA SER A 3 2.33 33.27 8.72
C SER A 3 2.78 31.89 8.25
N ILE A 4 3.43 31.12 9.12
CA ILE A 4 3.83 29.74 8.78
C ILE A 4 2.58 28.91 8.46
N GLU A 5 1.50 29.13 9.20
CA GLU A 5 0.20 28.49 9.01
C GLU A 5 -0.38 28.81 7.63
N HIS A 6 -0.42 30.08 7.21
CA HIS A 6 -0.89 30.44 5.87
C HIS A 6 -0.03 29.88 4.75
N ARG A 7 1.28 29.75 4.98
CA ARG A 7 2.18 29.09 4.01
C ARG A 7 1.91 27.59 3.92
N LEU A 8 1.59 26.95 5.04
CA LEU A 8 1.24 25.52 5.10
C LEU A 8 -0.10 25.24 4.43
N GLU A 9 -1.14 26.01 4.76
CA GLU A 9 -2.48 25.92 4.14
C GLU A 9 -2.39 26.04 2.60
N ARG A 10 -1.55 26.96 2.12
CA ARG A 10 -1.32 27.14 0.68
C ARG A 10 -0.62 25.94 0.04
N LEU A 11 0.33 25.31 0.73
CA LEU A 11 0.99 24.09 0.23
C LEU A 11 0.01 22.91 0.19
N GLU A 12 -0.79 22.70 1.24
CA GLU A 12 -1.83 21.68 1.25
C GLU A 12 -2.86 21.89 0.13
N TYR A 13 -3.25 23.13 -0.13
CA TYR A 13 -4.13 23.47 -1.24
C TYR A 13 -3.50 23.14 -2.60
N TYR A 14 -2.23 23.50 -2.82
CA TYR A 14 -1.54 23.17 -4.08
C TYR A 14 -1.38 21.66 -4.28
N ILE A 15 -1.11 20.89 -3.22
CA ILE A 15 -1.06 19.42 -3.30
C ILE A 15 -2.43 18.86 -3.74
N LYS A 16 -3.52 19.35 -3.14
CA LYS A 16 -4.89 18.94 -3.55
C LYS A 16 -5.19 19.26 -5.02
N LEU A 17 -4.76 20.43 -5.50
CA LEU A 17 -4.90 20.77 -6.92
C LEU A 17 -4.08 19.84 -7.82
N LEU A 18 -2.84 19.51 -7.44
CA LEU A 18 -1.99 18.61 -8.21
C LEU A 18 -2.57 17.19 -8.28
N LEU A 19 -3.15 16.68 -7.18
CA LEU A 19 -3.82 15.37 -7.17
C LEU A 19 -5.01 15.32 -8.12
N ASN A 20 -5.77 16.41 -8.26
CA ASN A 20 -6.92 16.48 -9.17
C ASN A 20 -6.51 16.47 -10.66
N ILE A 21 -5.27 16.85 -10.96
CA ILE A 21 -4.75 16.94 -12.33
C ILE A 21 -3.92 15.69 -12.69
N ALA A 22 -3.28 15.07 -11.70
CA ALA A 22 -2.52 13.86 -11.90
C ALA A 22 -3.42 12.69 -12.33
N ASP A 23 -2.91 11.88 -13.25
CA ASP A 23 -3.53 10.60 -13.61
C ASP A 23 -3.27 9.58 -12.49
N MET A 24 -4.02 9.75 -11.39
CA MET A 24 -3.84 8.94 -10.19
C MET A 24 -4.30 7.48 -10.39
N ASP A 25 -4.93 7.16 -11.52
CA ASP A 25 -5.24 5.77 -11.88
C ASP A 25 -3.96 4.97 -12.16
N GLN A 26 -2.86 5.63 -12.51
CA GLN A 26 -1.53 5.00 -12.66
C GLN A 26 -0.82 4.80 -11.31
N TYR A 27 -1.17 5.59 -10.29
CA TYR A 27 -0.53 5.59 -8.98
C TYR A 27 -1.52 5.43 -7.81
N PRO A 28 -2.36 4.38 -7.82
CA PRO A 28 -3.42 4.22 -6.83
C PRO A 28 -2.91 4.03 -5.40
N TYR A 29 -1.72 3.43 -5.17
CA TYR A 29 -1.18 3.28 -3.83
C TYR A 29 -0.74 4.64 -3.27
N TYR A 30 -0.01 5.43 -4.05
CA TYR A 30 0.39 6.78 -3.62
C TYR A 30 -0.80 7.71 -3.42
N LYS A 31 -1.86 7.53 -4.21
CA LYS A 31 -3.13 8.21 -3.97
C LYS A 31 -3.66 7.94 -2.56
N ILE A 32 -3.74 6.68 -2.17
CA ILE A 32 -4.26 6.27 -0.86
C ILE A 32 -3.38 6.85 0.26
N LEU A 33 -2.05 6.80 0.14
CA LEU A 33 -1.15 7.38 1.14
C LEU A 33 -1.46 8.85 1.42
N ILE A 34 -1.71 9.62 0.36
CA ILE A 34 -1.96 11.06 0.46
C ILE A 34 -3.39 11.33 0.97
N GLU A 35 -4.39 10.61 0.44
CA GLU A 35 -5.80 10.79 0.84
C GLU A 35 -6.06 10.39 2.29
N ARG A 36 -5.35 9.37 2.79
CA ARG A 36 -5.42 8.91 4.18
C ARG A 36 -4.49 9.68 5.12
N GLY A 37 -3.68 10.61 4.60
CA GLY A 37 -2.78 11.45 5.39
C GLY A 37 -1.72 10.65 6.13
N LEU A 38 -1.08 9.70 5.45
CA LEU A 38 0.04 8.95 6.02
C LEU A 38 1.27 9.86 6.13
N SER A 39 1.98 9.75 7.25
CA SER A 39 3.31 10.32 7.39
C SER A 39 4.32 9.54 6.54
N ALA A 40 5.50 10.14 6.35
CA ALA A 40 6.59 9.47 5.65
C ALA A 40 7.04 8.20 6.39
N GLU A 41 7.01 8.20 7.72
CA GLU A 41 7.32 7.05 8.56
C GLU A 41 6.28 5.94 8.39
N GLU A 42 4.99 6.26 8.47
CA GLU A 42 3.88 5.29 8.29
C GLU A 42 3.91 4.63 6.90
N ALA A 43 4.19 5.41 5.86
CA ALA A 43 4.35 4.89 4.50
C ALA A 43 5.57 3.94 4.40
N LYS A 44 6.72 4.33 4.98
CA LYS A 44 7.92 3.49 4.99
C LYS A 44 7.75 2.21 5.80
N GLU A 45 7.00 2.24 6.89
CA GLU A 45 6.66 1.03 7.65
C GLU A 45 5.84 0.05 6.81
N THR A 46 4.89 0.57 6.01
CA THR A 46 4.10 -0.24 5.07
C THR A 46 4.97 -0.82 3.95
N GLU A 47 5.88 -0.02 3.38
CA GLU A 47 6.83 -0.47 2.36
C GLU A 47 7.78 -1.54 2.90
N LYS A 48 8.31 -1.34 4.11
CA LYS A 48 9.17 -2.31 4.80
C LYS A 48 8.45 -3.63 5.06
N LEU A 49 7.20 -3.59 5.50
CA LEU A 49 6.37 -4.78 5.66
C LEU A 49 6.22 -5.54 4.33
N CYS A 50 5.98 -4.82 3.23
CA CYS A 50 5.88 -5.44 1.91
C CYS A 50 7.20 -6.06 1.44
N GLU A 51 8.33 -5.41 1.69
CA GLU A 51 9.67 -5.94 1.39
C GLU A 51 9.94 -7.24 2.16
N GLU A 52 9.74 -7.24 3.47
CA GLU A 52 9.96 -8.40 4.33
C GLU A 52 9.11 -9.60 3.90
N LEU A 53 7.82 -9.37 3.63
CA LEU A 53 6.90 -10.44 3.19
C LEU A 53 7.21 -10.92 1.77
N ALA A 54 7.72 -10.05 0.89
CA ALA A 54 8.12 -10.44 -0.45
C ALA A 54 9.37 -11.33 -0.42
N GLU A 55 10.36 -10.98 0.40
CA GLU A 55 11.57 -11.79 0.62
C GLU A 55 11.20 -13.17 1.22
N GLU A 56 10.33 -13.18 2.24
CA GLU A 56 9.85 -14.42 2.85
C GLU A 56 9.08 -15.29 1.83
N LEU A 57 8.25 -14.69 0.98
CA LEU A 57 7.55 -15.42 -0.09
C LEU A 57 8.54 -16.08 -1.06
N GLU A 58 9.57 -15.36 -1.49
CA GLU A 58 10.60 -15.92 -2.37
C GLU A 58 11.34 -17.08 -1.70
N ALA A 59 11.70 -16.93 -0.42
CA ALA A 59 12.35 -17.97 0.36
C ALA A 59 11.47 -19.22 0.51
N GLN A 60 10.19 -19.05 0.81
CA GLN A 60 9.23 -20.15 0.93
C GLN A 60 9.02 -20.87 -0.40
N LYS A 61 8.93 -20.13 -1.51
CA LYS A 61 8.85 -20.72 -2.86
C LYS A 61 10.10 -21.53 -3.20
N ALA A 62 11.28 -21.02 -2.89
CA ALA A 62 12.55 -21.73 -3.10
C ALA A 62 12.64 -23.04 -2.27
N GLN A 63 11.98 -23.07 -1.12
CA GLN A 63 11.88 -24.25 -0.25
C GLN A 63 10.76 -25.23 -0.65
N GLY A 64 9.96 -24.90 -1.66
CA GLY A 64 8.90 -25.77 -2.19
C GLY A 64 7.54 -25.62 -1.49
N PHE A 65 7.32 -24.55 -0.73
CA PHE A 65 5.99 -24.23 -0.18
C PHE A 65 5.02 -23.83 -1.30
N VAL A 66 3.74 -24.11 -1.07
CA VAL A 66 2.64 -23.84 -2.03
C VAL A 66 1.44 -23.11 -1.42
N MET A 67 1.45 -22.89 -0.11
CA MET A 67 0.41 -22.18 0.63
C MET A 67 1.05 -20.99 1.35
N PHE A 68 0.45 -19.81 1.22
CA PHE A 68 1.02 -18.53 1.70
C PHE A 68 0.02 -17.70 2.52
N ASP A 69 -1.07 -18.32 2.99
CA ASP A 69 -2.16 -17.70 3.76
C ASP A 69 -1.64 -16.97 5.00
N HIS A 70 -0.58 -17.51 5.62
CA HIS A 70 0.05 -16.89 6.77
C HIS A 70 0.63 -15.51 6.44
N LEU A 71 1.21 -15.32 5.26
CA LEU A 71 1.76 -14.03 4.84
C LEU A 71 0.66 -12.97 4.68
N LEU A 72 -0.53 -13.36 4.18
CA LEU A 72 -1.68 -12.46 4.11
C LEU A 72 -2.18 -12.09 5.51
N ALA A 73 -2.23 -13.05 6.43
CA ALA A 73 -2.62 -12.79 7.82
C ALA A 73 -1.63 -11.84 8.52
N LEU A 74 -0.32 -12.01 8.29
CA LEU A 74 0.71 -11.08 8.78
C LEU A 74 0.55 -9.69 8.18
N PHE A 75 0.35 -9.59 6.86
CA PHE A 75 0.09 -8.33 6.19
C PHE A 75 -1.10 -7.61 6.81
N ALA A 76 -2.25 -8.29 6.92
CA ALA A 76 -3.46 -7.71 7.51
C ALA A 76 -3.31 -7.32 8.98
N GLY A 77 -2.51 -8.06 9.75
CA GLY A 77 -2.28 -7.79 11.18
C GLY A 77 -1.28 -6.66 11.45
N GLN A 78 -0.41 -6.34 10.51
CA GLN A 78 0.67 -5.35 10.67
C GLN A 78 0.49 -4.10 9.80
N LEU A 79 -0.43 -4.13 8.84
CA LEU A 79 -0.72 -2.97 8.00
C LEU A 79 -1.17 -1.78 8.87
N ASN A 80 -0.73 -0.57 8.49
CA ASN A 80 -1.14 0.65 9.17
C ASN A 80 -2.68 0.77 9.19
N GLU A 81 -3.25 1.10 10.35
CA GLU A 81 -4.71 1.16 10.58
C GLU A 81 -5.47 2.16 9.69
N LYS A 82 -4.76 3.13 9.10
CA LYS A 82 -5.33 4.09 8.14
C LYS A 82 -5.58 3.47 6.77
N LEU A 83 -4.99 2.31 6.49
CA LEU A 83 -5.05 1.60 5.22
C LEU A 83 -5.99 0.41 5.33
N GLU A 84 -6.85 0.23 4.32
CA GLU A 84 -7.68 -0.96 4.21
C GLU A 84 -6.91 -2.05 3.45
N VAL A 85 -6.99 -3.29 3.94
CA VAL A 85 -6.16 -4.40 3.47
C VAL A 85 -6.39 -4.69 1.98
N HIS A 86 -7.65 -4.85 1.55
CA HIS A 86 -7.97 -5.20 0.17
C HIS A 86 -7.62 -4.05 -0.77
N GLU A 87 -8.05 -2.84 -0.44
CA GLU A 87 -7.76 -1.59 -1.15
C GLU A 87 -6.26 -1.44 -1.38
N THR A 88 -5.45 -1.64 -0.34
CA THR A 88 -4.00 -1.52 -0.40
C THR A 88 -3.37 -2.60 -1.29
N ILE A 89 -3.80 -3.86 -1.14
CA ILE A 89 -3.31 -4.97 -1.97
C ILE A 89 -3.58 -4.71 -3.46
N PHE A 90 -4.81 -4.33 -3.79
CA PHE A 90 -5.19 -4.05 -5.18
C PHE A 90 -4.49 -2.81 -5.73
N ALA A 91 -4.29 -1.78 -4.91
CA ALA A 91 -3.58 -0.57 -5.30
C ALA A 91 -2.10 -0.84 -5.57
N LEU A 92 -1.40 -1.53 -4.66
CA LEU A 92 0.00 -1.95 -4.85
C LEU A 92 0.14 -2.81 -6.11
N HIS A 93 -0.74 -3.79 -6.29
CA HIS A 93 -0.74 -4.66 -7.48
C HIS A 93 -0.92 -3.86 -8.78
N ARG A 94 -1.92 -2.97 -8.84
CA ARG A 94 -2.23 -2.15 -10.02
C ARG A 94 -1.09 -1.19 -10.36
N GLN A 95 -0.49 -0.58 -9.35
CA GLN A 95 0.68 0.30 -9.50
C GLN A 95 1.95 -0.48 -9.87
N GLY A 96 1.93 -1.81 -9.73
CA GLY A 96 3.02 -2.69 -10.08
C GLY A 96 4.11 -2.81 -9.02
N LEU A 97 3.78 -2.51 -7.77
CA LEU A 97 4.64 -2.68 -6.60
C LEU A 97 4.42 -4.06 -6.00
N TYR A 98 5.51 -4.72 -5.59
CA TYR A 98 5.51 -6.05 -4.95
C TYR A 98 4.63 -7.08 -5.68
N LYS A 99 4.60 -7.03 -7.02
CA LYS A 99 3.66 -7.80 -7.86
C LYS A 99 3.54 -9.29 -7.49
N PRO A 100 4.64 -10.04 -7.26
CA PRO A 100 4.53 -11.45 -6.90
C PRO A 100 3.75 -11.65 -5.59
N LEU A 101 4.07 -10.87 -4.56
CA LEU A 101 3.39 -10.92 -3.26
C LEU A 101 1.91 -10.56 -3.37
N MET A 102 1.60 -9.44 -4.03
CA MET A 102 0.21 -9.00 -4.17
C MET A 102 -0.62 -9.97 -5.03
N SER A 103 0.00 -10.64 -6.01
CA SER A 103 -0.69 -11.67 -6.80
C SER A 103 -1.09 -12.88 -5.97
N GLU A 104 -0.21 -13.33 -5.06
CA GLU A 104 -0.54 -14.42 -4.12
C GLU A 104 -1.67 -14.00 -3.18
N PHE A 105 -1.60 -12.79 -2.62
CA PHE A 105 -2.66 -12.28 -1.75
C PHE A 105 -4.01 -12.19 -2.46
N ILE A 106 -4.05 -11.68 -3.70
CA ILE A 106 -5.28 -11.64 -4.50
C ILE A 106 -5.79 -13.05 -4.78
N SER A 107 -4.91 -14.02 -5.04
CA SER A 107 -5.31 -15.43 -5.23
C SER A 107 -5.95 -16.00 -3.98
N ILE A 108 -5.35 -15.76 -2.81
CA ILE A 108 -5.85 -16.21 -1.50
C ILE A 108 -7.22 -15.58 -1.20
N ILE A 109 -7.37 -14.26 -1.37
CA ILE A 109 -8.64 -13.54 -1.16
C ILE A 109 -9.77 -14.18 -1.98
N LYS A 110 -9.53 -14.42 -3.28
CA LYS A 110 -10.49 -15.06 -4.19
C LYS A 110 -10.81 -16.51 -3.81
N GLN A 111 -9.82 -17.25 -3.31
CA GLN A 111 -10.01 -18.64 -2.88
C GLN A 111 -10.98 -18.73 -1.68
N TYR A 112 -10.96 -17.73 -0.79
CA TYR A 112 -11.81 -17.70 0.41
C TYR A 112 -13.08 -16.85 0.25
N GLY A 113 -13.29 -16.20 -0.90
CA GLY A 113 -14.45 -15.33 -1.13
C GLY A 113 -14.44 -14.09 -0.25
N LEU A 114 -13.26 -13.50 -0.04
CA LEU A 114 -13.04 -12.30 0.78
C LEU A 114 -13.07 -11.00 -0.06
N ASP A 115 -13.42 -11.10 -1.34
CA ASP A 115 -13.48 -10.02 -2.32
C ASP A 115 -14.67 -9.04 -2.20
#